data_AF-A0A2V4HB39-F1
#
_entry.id   AF-A0A2V4HB39-F1
#
_cell.length_a   1.000
_cell.length_b   1.000
_cell.length_c   1.000
_cell.angle_alpha   90.00
_cell.angle_beta   90.00
_cell.angle_gamma   90.00
#
_symmetry.space_group_name_H-M   'P 1'
#
loop_
_entity.id
_entity.type
_entity.pdbx_description
1 polymer ?
#
loop_
_entity_poly.entity_id
_entity_poly.type
_entity_poly.pdbx_seq_one_letter_code
_entity_poly.pdbx_strand_id
1 'polypeptide(L)'
;MQDEDNVGNNKGAGVELPPGVFPPMPGYTTGDLMAVANAPVEALLEAHNIDPGLIRETVIALAEHLYQAFERDDIQYQIATWYQKPYDEPWMRKRSVEIIAEQFAIVTVEAAADSLDGSPLRALGKAFFGDFIERAGAAIKAHILKLNEG
;
A
#
# COMPACT_ATOMS: atom_id res chain seq x y z
N MET A 1 26.33 -42.84 22.04
CA MET A 1 25.08 -42.93 21.27
C MET A 1 24.55 -41.53 21.17
N GLN A 2 24.55 -41.04 19.94
CA GLN A 2 24.13 -39.74 19.48
C GLN A 2 22.65 -39.85 19.06
N ASP A 3 22.08 -38.72 18.69
CA ASP A 3 20.84 -38.51 17.92
C ASP A 3 19.57 -38.27 18.78
N GLU A 4 19.13 -37.00 18.85
CA GLU A 4 18.01 -36.40 18.07
C GLU A 4 16.70 -36.54 18.90
N ASP A 5 16.07 -35.46 19.35
CA ASP A 5 15.26 -34.60 18.50
C ASP A 5 15.34 -33.12 18.87
N ASN A 6 15.91 -32.37 17.92
CA ASN A 6 15.69 -30.97 17.69
C ASN A 6 14.27 -30.77 17.13
N VAL A 7 13.28 -30.54 18.00
CA VAL A 7 11.99 -30.01 17.55
C VAL A 7 12.03 -28.50 17.68
N GLY A 8 12.30 -27.88 16.52
CA GLY A 8 12.33 -26.45 16.35
C GLY A 8 11.06 -25.79 16.86
N ASN A 9 11.23 -24.93 17.85
CA ASN A 9 10.23 -23.92 18.19
C ASN A 9 10.85 -22.56 17.91
N ASN A 10 11.20 -22.31 16.65
CA ASN A 10 11.41 -20.96 16.16
C ASN A 10 10.04 -20.30 15.99
N LYS A 11 9.32 -20.13 17.10
CA LYS A 11 8.27 -19.12 17.19
C LYS A 11 9.04 -17.82 17.23
N GLY A 12 9.16 -17.16 16.08
CA GLY A 12 9.57 -15.77 16.03
C GLY A 12 8.80 -15.05 17.13
N ALA A 13 9.54 -14.39 18.02
CA ALA A 13 8.98 -13.71 19.18
C ALA A 13 7.80 -12.88 18.68
N GLY A 14 6.58 -13.27 19.08
CA GLY A 14 5.38 -12.52 18.77
C GLY A 14 5.53 -11.19 19.46
N VAL A 15 5.99 -10.18 18.70
CA VAL A 15 6.07 -8.81 19.21
C VAL A 15 4.66 -8.44 19.61
N GLU A 16 4.46 -8.27 20.91
CA GLU A 16 3.18 -7.83 21.44
C GLU A 16 2.90 -6.43 20.89
N LEU A 17 1.78 -6.28 20.19
CA LEU A 17 1.39 -5.00 19.62
C LEU A 17 1.11 -4.00 20.75
N PRO A 18 1.41 -2.70 20.55
CA PRO A 18 1.06 -1.69 21.53
C PRO A 18 -0.43 -1.73 21.87
N PRO A 19 -0.83 -1.40 23.12
CA PRO A 19 -2.24 -1.36 23.51
C PRO A 19 -3.08 -0.50 22.56
N GLY A 20 -4.18 -1.08 22.07
CA GLY A 20 -5.10 -0.40 21.15
C GLY A 20 -4.70 -0.46 19.68
N VAL A 21 -3.56 -1.07 19.33
CA VAL A 21 -3.18 -1.36 17.94
C VAL A 21 -3.74 -2.71 17.52
N PHE A 22 -4.41 -2.73 16.36
CA PHE A 22 -4.97 -3.95 15.79
C PHE A 22 -4.01 -4.56 14.77
N PRO A 23 -3.96 -5.90 14.64
CA PRO A 23 -3.15 -6.55 13.62
C PRO A 23 -3.67 -6.21 12.20
N PRO A 24 -2.80 -6.29 11.16
CA PRO A 24 -3.20 -6.01 9.79
C PRO A 24 -4.40 -6.85 9.35
N MET A 25 -5.32 -6.24 8.61
CA MET A 25 -6.51 -6.92 8.12
C MET A 25 -6.23 -7.59 6.76
N PRO A 26 -6.74 -8.82 6.52
CA PRO A 26 -6.72 -9.42 5.19
C PRO A 26 -7.32 -8.49 4.14
N GLY A 27 -6.66 -8.32 2.99
CA GLY A 27 -7.08 -7.40 1.94
C GLY A 27 -6.60 -5.96 2.15
N TYR A 28 -5.94 -5.66 3.28
CA TYR A 28 -5.37 -4.35 3.63
C TYR A 28 -3.96 -4.50 4.23
N THR A 29 -3.28 -5.62 3.99
CA THR A 29 -1.86 -5.76 4.32
C THR A 29 -1.00 -4.89 3.39
N THR A 30 0.26 -4.63 3.75
CA THR A 30 1.19 -3.89 2.87
C THR A 30 1.23 -4.51 1.45
N GLY A 31 1.25 -5.85 1.35
CA GLY A 31 1.21 -6.57 0.08
C GLY A 31 -0.06 -6.33 -0.73
N ASP A 32 -1.23 -6.37 -0.09
CA ASP A 32 -2.51 -6.12 -0.75
C ASP A 32 -2.58 -4.69 -1.30
N LEU A 33 -2.15 -3.71 -0.49
CA LEU A 33 -2.18 -2.29 -0.87
C LEU A 33 -1.23 -2.03 -2.05
N MET A 34 -0.02 -2.60 -2.04
CA MET A 34 0.89 -2.48 -3.18
C MET A 34 0.28 -3.05 -4.47
N ALA A 35 -0.37 -4.22 -4.39
CA ALA A 35 -1.03 -4.82 -5.55
C ALA A 35 -2.16 -3.92 -6.10
N VAL A 36 -2.96 -3.33 -5.19
CA VAL A 36 -4.03 -2.37 -5.54
C VAL A 36 -3.47 -1.14 -6.26
N ALA A 37 -2.38 -0.56 -5.76
CA ALA A 37 -1.76 0.62 -6.36
C ALA A 37 -1.09 0.32 -7.71
N ASN A 38 -0.45 -0.85 -7.84
CA ASN A 38 0.31 -1.23 -9.04
C ASN A 38 -0.59 -1.55 -10.24
N ALA A 39 -1.71 -2.25 -10.04
CA ALA A 39 -2.55 -2.72 -11.14
C ALA A 39 -2.99 -1.64 -12.15
N PRO A 40 -3.52 -0.47 -11.74
CA PRO A 40 -3.90 0.58 -12.69
C PRO A 40 -2.71 1.30 -13.32
N VAL A 41 -1.53 1.27 -12.68
CA VAL A 41 -0.29 1.84 -13.22
C VAL A 41 0.28 0.93 -14.31
N GLU A 42 0.34 -0.37 -14.06
CA GLU A 42 0.76 -1.36 -15.06
C GLU A 42 -0.13 -1.26 -16.31
N ALA A 43 -1.45 -1.18 -16.14
CA ALA A 43 -2.38 -0.97 -17.24
C ALA A 43 -2.15 0.35 -18.01
N LEU A 44 -1.74 1.43 -17.33
CA LEU A 44 -1.35 2.68 -17.99
C LEU A 44 -0.10 2.48 -18.85
N LEU A 45 0.93 1.83 -18.31
CA LEU A 45 2.18 1.57 -19.03
C LEU A 45 1.95 0.71 -20.28
N GLU A 46 1.13 -0.33 -20.16
CA GLU A 46 0.70 -1.15 -21.28
C GLU A 46 -0.07 -0.35 -22.34
N ALA A 47 -1.01 0.51 -21.92
CA ALA A 47 -1.78 1.36 -22.84
C ALA A 47 -0.91 2.36 -23.62
N HIS A 48 0.23 2.76 -23.04
CA HIS A 48 1.22 3.62 -23.70
C HIS A 48 2.20 2.84 -24.59
N ASN A 49 2.04 1.52 -24.75
CA ASN A 49 2.96 0.64 -25.48
C ASN A 49 4.40 0.76 -24.98
N ILE A 50 4.58 0.93 -23.67
CA ILE A 50 5.90 0.94 -23.04
C ILE A 50 6.55 -0.43 -23.22
N ASP A 51 7.87 -0.43 -23.43
CA ASP A 51 8.64 -1.67 -23.56
C ASP A 51 8.42 -2.58 -22.33
N PRO A 52 8.12 -3.88 -22.49
CA PRO A 52 7.83 -4.77 -21.37
C PRO A 52 8.94 -4.87 -20.32
N GLY A 53 10.22 -4.71 -20.72
CA GLY A 53 11.33 -4.65 -19.79
C GLY A 53 11.26 -3.39 -18.92
N LEU A 54 10.99 -2.24 -19.54
CA LEU A 54 10.80 -0.98 -18.82
C LEU A 54 9.53 -0.99 -17.95
N ILE A 55 8.45 -1.64 -18.37
CA ILE A 55 7.26 -1.85 -17.52
C ILE A 55 7.67 -2.59 -16.25
N ARG A 56 8.37 -3.71 -16.40
CA ARG A 56 8.82 -4.52 -15.27
C ARG A 56 9.68 -3.73 -14.29
N GLU A 57 10.68 -3.01 -14.80
CA GLU A 57 11.55 -2.16 -13.99
C GLU A 57 10.77 -1.06 -13.26
N THR A 58 9.80 -0.44 -13.95
CA THR A 58 8.96 0.62 -13.36
C THR A 58 8.04 0.09 -12.27
N VAL A 59 7.42 -1.08 -12.48
CA VAL A 59 6.55 -1.71 -11.46
C VAL A 59 7.36 -2.18 -10.25
N ILE A 60 8.59 -2.66 -10.44
CA ILE A 60 9.50 -3.00 -9.34
C ILE A 60 9.86 -1.74 -8.55
N ALA A 61 10.28 -0.67 -9.23
CA ALA A 61 10.63 0.59 -8.58
C ALA A 61 9.44 1.18 -7.80
N LEU A 62 8.24 1.13 -8.37
CA LEU A 62 7.01 1.55 -7.69
C LEU A 62 6.75 0.71 -6.44
N ALA A 63 6.82 -0.62 -6.55
CA ALA A 63 6.62 -1.52 -5.41
C ALA A 63 7.63 -1.26 -4.28
N GLU A 64 8.90 -1.01 -4.60
CA GLU A 64 9.93 -0.69 -3.61
C GLU A 64 9.64 0.62 -2.86
N HIS A 65 9.26 1.68 -3.57
CA HIS A 65 8.94 2.97 -2.95
C HIS A 65 7.65 2.90 -2.13
N LEU A 66 6.63 2.19 -2.63
CA LEU A 66 5.39 1.97 -1.88
C LEU A 66 5.66 1.16 -0.61
N TYR A 67 6.42 0.07 -0.69
CA TYR A 67 6.80 -0.72 0.47
C TYR A 67 7.47 0.14 1.53
N GLN A 68 8.48 0.92 1.14
CA GLN A 68 9.21 1.80 2.05
C GLN A 68 8.29 2.84 2.70
N ALA A 69 7.42 3.48 1.93
CA ALA A 69 6.48 4.47 2.45
C ALA A 69 5.45 3.85 3.40
N PHE A 70 4.90 2.69 3.03
CA PHE A 70 3.85 2.01 3.81
C PHE A 70 4.39 1.43 5.12
N GLU A 71 5.61 0.90 5.11
CA GLU A 71 6.28 0.42 6.31
C GLU A 71 6.74 1.57 7.21
N ARG A 72 7.29 2.67 6.65
CA ARG A 72 7.69 3.85 7.43
C ARG A 72 6.52 4.41 8.25
N ASP A 73 5.33 4.41 7.66
CA ASP A 73 4.14 5.01 8.25
C ASP A 73 3.20 3.96 8.88
N ASP A 74 3.63 2.69 9.01
CA ASP A 74 2.83 1.59 9.58
C ASP A 74 1.39 1.50 9.03
N ILE A 75 1.20 1.76 7.73
CA ILE A 75 -0.12 2.03 7.13
C ILE A 75 -1.11 0.88 7.37
N GLN A 76 -0.68 -0.37 7.22
CA GLN A 76 -1.55 -1.53 7.43
C GLN A 76 -2.10 -1.61 8.87
N TYR A 77 -1.29 -1.22 9.87
CA TYR A 77 -1.72 -1.17 11.27
C TYR A 77 -2.61 0.03 11.54
N GLN A 78 -2.33 1.17 10.91
CA GLN A 78 -3.19 2.34 10.99
C GLN A 78 -4.57 2.04 10.41
N ILE A 79 -4.67 1.46 9.21
CA ILE A 79 -5.96 1.09 8.60
C ILE A 79 -6.72 0.14 9.53
N ALA A 80 -6.08 -0.93 10.00
CA ALA A 80 -6.71 -1.89 10.91
C ALA A 80 -7.23 -1.23 12.19
N THR A 81 -6.40 -0.37 12.80
CA THR A 81 -6.71 0.28 14.08
C THR A 81 -7.80 1.32 13.95
N TRP A 82 -7.71 2.22 12.97
CA TRP A 82 -8.71 3.25 12.74
C TRP A 82 -10.04 2.66 12.27
N TYR A 83 -10.03 1.53 11.58
CA TYR A 83 -11.27 0.85 11.21
C TYR A 83 -11.95 0.14 12.41
N GLN A 84 -11.17 -0.56 13.24
CA GLN A 84 -11.71 -1.48 14.26
C GLN A 84 -11.85 -0.89 15.67
N LYS A 85 -11.18 0.24 15.96
CA LYS A 85 -11.27 0.84 17.30
C LYS A 85 -12.73 1.19 17.64
N PRO A 86 -13.11 1.20 18.93
CA PRO A 86 -14.44 1.64 19.33
C PRO A 86 -14.64 3.12 19.01
N TYR A 87 -15.87 3.45 18.59
CA TYR A 87 -16.32 4.81 18.32
C TYR A 87 -17.59 5.10 19.12
N ASP A 88 -17.71 6.33 19.62
CA ASP A 88 -18.90 6.77 20.36
C ASP A 88 -20.15 6.79 19.45
N GLU A 89 -19.97 7.20 18.19
CA GLU A 89 -21.04 7.27 17.21
C GLU A 89 -20.65 6.61 15.87
N PRO A 90 -21.57 5.88 15.20
CA PRO A 90 -21.25 5.16 13.96
C PRO A 90 -20.69 6.03 12.82
N TRP A 91 -21.09 7.29 12.73
CA TRP A 91 -20.59 8.20 11.68
C TRP A 91 -19.10 8.55 11.87
N MET A 92 -18.58 8.46 13.10
CA MET A 92 -17.16 8.74 13.37
C MET A 92 -16.26 7.69 12.73
N ARG A 93 -16.68 6.41 12.72
CA ARG A 93 -15.99 5.35 11.98
C ARG A 93 -15.95 5.68 10.49
N LYS A 94 -17.11 6.03 9.92
CA LYS A 94 -17.21 6.39 8.50
C LYS A 94 -16.28 7.54 8.15
N ARG A 95 -16.28 8.59 8.98
CA ARG A 95 -15.42 9.76 8.81
C ARG A 95 -13.94 9.40 8.96
N SER A 96 -13.58 8.52 9.89
CA SER A 96 -12.20 8.06 10.05
C SER A 96 -11.70 7.33 8.81
N VAL A 97 -12.52 6.45 8.23
CA VAL A 97 -12.19 5.73 6.99
C VAL A 97 -11.97 6.71 5.82
N GLU A 98 -12.82 7.74 5.70
CA GLU A 98 -12.64 8.79 4.68
C GLU A 98 -11.31 9.54 4.86
N ILE A 99 -10.95 9.90 6.10
CA ILE A 99 -9.71 10.63 6.40
C ILE A 99 -8.49 9.78 6.07
N ILE A 100 -8.43 8.52 6.53
CA ILE A 100 -7.29 7.65 6.26
C ILE A 100 -7.18 7.30 4.78
N ALA A 101 -8.31 7.18 4.06
CA ALA A 101 -8.31 6.95 2.62
C ALA A 101 -7.66 8.13 1.86
N GLU A 102 -7.96 9.37 2.28
CA GLU A 102 -7.34 10.56 1.70
C GLU A 102 -5.86 10.68 2.04
N GLN A 103 -5.51 10.46 3.31
CA GLN A 103 -4.13 10.52 3.76
C GLN A 103 -3.25 9.49 3.05
N PHE A 104 -3.68 8.23 2.99
CA PHE A 104 -2.86 7.18 2.38
C PHE A 104 -2.82 7.26 0.87
N ALA A 105 -3.86 7.83 0.22
CA ALA A 105 -3.77 8.19 -1.18
C ALA A 105 -2.67 9.22 -1.47
N ILE A 106 -2.49 10.22 -0.60
CA ILE A 106 -1.42 11.21 -0.73
C ILE A 106 -0.04 10.55 -0.56
N VAL A 107 0.12 9.69 0.47
CA VAL A 107 1.38 8.94 0.66
C VAL A 107 1.71 8.09 -0.58
N THR A 108 0.71 7.43 -1.17
CA THR A 108 0.87 6.68 -2.41
C THR A 108 1.24 7.55 -3.60
N VAL A 109 0.66 8.75 -3.74
CA VAL A 109 1.02 9.71 -4.80
C VAL A 109 2.48 10.15 -4.67
N GLU A 110 2.93 10.45 -3.46
CA GLU A 110 4.33 10.86 -3.20
C GLU A 110 5.30 9.72 -3.51
N ALA A 111 5.04 8.51 -2.99
CA ALA A 111 5.88 7.34 -3.28
C ALA A 111 5.90 6.99 -4.78
N ALA A 112 4.77 7.13 -5.47
CA ALA A 112 4.70 6.92 -6.92
C ALA A 112 5.50 7.98 -7.70
N ALA A 113 5.47 9.24 -7.25
CA ALA A 113 6.27 10.31 -7.83
C ALA A 113 7.77 10.02 -7.68
N ASP A 114 8.20 9.65 -6.47
CA ASP A 114 9.58 9.32 -6.17
C ASP A 114 10.07 8.11 -6.98
N SER A 115 9.19 7.12 -7.21
CA SER A 115 9.53 5.93 -8.01
C SER A 115 9.89 6.21 -9.48
N LEU A 116 9.51 7.38 -10.00
CA LEU A 116 9.84 7.81 -11.36
C LEU A 116 11.14 8.63 -11.43
N ASP A 117 11.79 8.92 -10.31
CA ASP A 117 13.04 9.65 -10.36
C ASP A 117 14.15 8.85 -11.06
N GLY A 118 14.82 9.51 -12.01
CA GLY A 118 15.78 8.86 -12.90
C GLY A 118 15.16 7.98 -14.01
N SER A 119 13.85 7.77 -14.02
CA SER A 119 13.18 6.95 -15.04
C SER A 119 13.17 7.62 -16.41
N PRO A 120 13.43 6.88 -17.51
CA PRO A 120 13.27 7.40 -18.87
C PRO A 120 11.81 7.78 -19.18
N LEU A 121 10.83 7.26 -18.42
CA LEU A 121 9.41 7.60 -18.57
C LEU A 121 9.11 9.07 -18.29
N ARG A 122 9.99 9.79 -17.59
CA ARG A 122 9.86 11.25 -17.39
C ARG A 122 9.86 12.01 -18.72
N ALA A 123 10.45 11.45 -19.78
CA ALA A 123 10.45 12.05 -21.12
C ALA A 123 9.05 12.09 -21.76
N LEU A 124 8.09 11.30 -21.26
CA LEU A 124 6.68 11.32 -21.70
C LEU A 124 5.91 12.55 -21.22
N GLY A 125 6.51 13.34 -20.33
CA GLY A 125 6.02 14.66 -19.93
C GLY A 125 5.00 14.64 -18.80
N LYS A 126 4.53 15.84 -18.46
CA LYS A 126 3.72 16.11 -17.26
C LYS A 126 2.38 15.37 -17.22
N ALA A 127 1.74 15.19 -18.38
CA ALA A 127 0.45 14.51 -18.44
C ALA A 127 0.58 13.03 -18.02
N PHE A 128 1.53 12.31 -18.61
CA PHE A 128 1.83 10.93 -18.23
C PHE A 128 2.21 10.82 -16.74
N PHE A 129 3.08 11.72 -16.26
CA PHE A 129 3.48 11.74 -14.85
C PHE A 129 2.28 11.94 -13.91
N GLY A 130 1.38 12.87 -14.25
CA GLY A 130 0.15 13.11 -13.49
C GLY A 130 -0.76 11.88 -13.47
N ASP A 131 -1.02 11.28 -14.63
CA ASP A 131 -1.85 10.09 -14.77
C ASP A 131 -1.28 8.90 -13.97
N PHE A 132 0.05 8.74 -13.98
CA PHE A 132 0.74 7.67 -13.25
C PHE A 132 0.48 7.76 -11.75
N ILE A 133 0.79 8.91 -11.14
CA ILE A 133 0.67 9.09 -9.68
C ILE A 133 -0.79 9.13 -9.23
N GLU A 134 -1.67 9.75 -10.03
CA GLU A 134 -3.09 9.85 -9.71
C GLU A 134 -3.76 8.47 -9.71
N ARG A 135 -3.43 7.60 -10.67
CA ARG A 135 -3.97 6.24 -10.73
C ARG A 135 -3.61 5.41 -9.50
N ALA A 136 -2.35 5.47 -9.07
CA ALA A 136 -1.89 4.76 -7.87
C ALA A 136 -2.65 5.25 -6.62
N GLY A 137 -2.66 6.57 -6.38
CA GLY A 137 -3.33 7.17 -5.23
C GLY A 137 -4.84 6.96 -5.21
N ALA A 138 -5.51 7.16 -6.36
CA ALA A 138 -6.95 6.98 -6.48
C ALA A 138 -7.37 5.52 -6.21
N ALA A 139 -6.57 4.55 -6.64
CA ALA A 139 -6.84 3.14 -6.37
C ALA A 139 -6.78 2.80 -4.88
N ILE A 140 -5.77 3.31 -4.17
CA ILE A 140 -5.68 3.17 -2.70
C ILE A 140 -6.86 3.85 -2.01
N LYS A 141 -7.19 5.10 -2.39
CA LYS A 141 -8.35 5.81 -1.84
C LYS A 141 -9.62 4.99 -1.99
N ALA A 142 -9.91 4.55 -3.22
CA ALA A 142 -11.11 3.79 -3.54
C ALA A 142 -11.15 2.46 -2.79
N HIS A 143 -10.02 1.76 -2.66
CA HIS A 143 -9.96 0.49 -1.96
C HIS A 143 -10.24 0.63 -0.46
N ILE A 144 -9.66 1.63 0.21
CA ILE A 144 -9.92 1.89 1.63
C ILE A 144 -11.38 2.30 1.87
N LEU A 145 -11.97 3.11 0.97
CA LEU A 145 -13.37 3.54 1.11
C LEU A 145 -14.38 2.39 1.11
N LYS A 146 -14.04 1.21 0.54
CA LYS A 146 -14.89 0.01 0.59
C LYS A 146 -15.17 -0.46 2.01
N LEU A 147 -14.32 -0.12 2.99
CA LEU A 147 -14.56 -0.39 4.41
C LEU A 147 -15.86 0.27 4.93
N ASN A 148 -16.37 1.30 4.24
CA ASN A 148 -17.63 1.95 4.59
C ASN A 148 -18.86 1.34 3.90
N GLU A 149 -18.68 0.38 3.00
CA GLU A 149 -19.76 -0.26 2.24
C GLU A 149 -20.31 -1.51 2.96
N GLY A 150 -19.64 -1.96 4.02
CA GLY A 150 -20.01 -3.12 4.85
C GLY A 150 -20.78 -2.79 6.12
#